data_AF-A0A6N0M0U9-F1
#
_entry.id   AF-A0A6N0M0U9-F1
#
_cell.length_a   1.000
_cell.length_b   1.000
_cell.length_c   1.000
_cell.angle_alpha   90.00
_cell.angle_beta   90.00
_cell.angle_gamma   90.00
#
_symmetry.space_group_name_H-M   'P 1'
#
loop_
_entity.id
_entity.type
_entity.pdbx_description
1 polymer ?
#
loop_
_entity_poly.entity_id
_entity_poly.type
_entity_poly.pdbx_seq_one_letter_code
_entity_poly.pdbx_strand_id
1 'polypeptide(L)'
;MLIIMAIAAFFATSPVTTCTFYKSIDKVFIERKSLRGNQVIEHPLENILRFDIQEKQYKYSKLYRAVIMLKSFKEIPINPQYTDERSVRYTVSRILLFLKL
;
A
#
# COMPACT_ATOMS: atom_id res chain seq x y z
N MET A 1 -4.94 16.34 22.61
CA MET A 1 -4.25 15.04 22.68
C MET A 1 -5.10 13.89 22.14
N LEU A 2 -6.32 13.65 22.65
CA LEU A 2 -7.20 12.55 22.22
C LEU A 2 -7.55 12.56 20.72
N ILE A 3 -7.82 13.74 20.14
CA ILE A 3 -8.19 13.87 18.73
C ILE A 3 -7.05 13.42 17.80
N ILE A 4 -5.81 13.82 18.10
CA ILE A 4 -4.63 13.45 17.30
C ILE A 4 -4.38 11.93 17.37
N MET A 5 -4.54 11.32 18.54
CA MET A 5 -4.42 9.86 18.69
C MET A 5 -5.53 9.11 17.95
N ALA A 6 -6.77 9.62 17.97
CA ALA A 6 -7.88 9.02 17.22
C ALA A 6 -7.65 9.09 15.70
N ILE A 7 -7.10 10.21 15.21
CA ILE A 7 -6.74 10.40 13.80
C ILE A 7 -5.59 9.45 13.42
N ALA A 8 -4.55 9.35 14.24
CA ALA A 8 -3.43 8.42 14.01
C ALA A 8 -3.87 6.94 14.00
N ALA A 9 -4.72 6.54 14.95
CA ALA A 9 -5.30 5.20 15.01
C ALA A 9 -6.20 4.90 13.80
N PHE A 10 -6.94 5.90 13.32
CA PHE A 10 -7.72 5.80 12.08
C PHE A 10 -6.83 5.59 10.84
N PHE A 11 -5.67 6.26 10.77
CA PHE A 11 -4.68 6.02 9.72
C PHE A 11 -4.03 4.64 9.79
N ALA A 12 -3.95 4.04 10.98
CA ALA A 12 -3.43 2.68 11.15
C ALA A 12 -4.44 1.60 10.73
N THR A 13 -5.74 1.86 10.89
CA THR A 13 -6.79 0.84 10.80
C THR A 13 -7.66 0.93 9.54
N SER A 14 -7.72 2.08 8.87
CA SER A 14 -8.48 2.21 7.62
C SER A 14 -7.77 1.47 6.47
N PRO A 15 -8.46 0.56 5.77
CA PRO A 15 -7.86 -0.19 4.68
C PRO A 15 -7.50 0.75 3.53
N VAL A 16 -6.26 0.65 3.05
CA VAL A 16 -5.90 1.21 1.74
C VAL A 16 -6.81 0.55 0.72
N THR A 17 -7.36 1.34 -0.20
CA THR A 17 -8.34 0.87 -1.17
C THR A 17 -7.77 0.89 -2.57
N THR A 18 -7.05 1.97 -2.92
CA THR A 18 -6.42 2.14 -4.23
C THR A 18 -5.05 2.78 -4.05
N CYS A 19 -4.08 2.33 -4.83
CA CYS A 19 -2.78 2.98 -4.94
C CYS A 19 -2.51 3.31 -6.42
N THR A 20 -2.31 4.58 -6.72
CA THR A 20 -2.17 5.09 -8.10
C THR A 20 -0.82 5.78 -8.27
N PHE A 21 -0.04 5.33 -9.25
CA PHE A 21 1.29 5.87 -9.53
C PHE A 21 1.25 6.83 -10.72
N TYR A 22 1.62 8.09 -10.50
CA TYR A 22 1.71 9.11 -11.54
C TYR A 22 3.17 9.52 -11.77
N LYS A 23 3.73 9.09 -12.89
CA LYS A 23 5.09 9.48 -13.30
C LYS A 23 5.21 10.95 -13.68
N SER A 24 4.18 11.51 -14.32
CA SER A 24 4.22 12.88 -14.87
C SER A 24 4.37 13.94 -13.79
N ILE A 25 3.95 13.64 -12.57
CA ILE A 25 4.01 14.53 -11.40
C ILE A 25 4.83 13.92 -10.25
N ASP A 26 5.59 12.86 -10.54
CA ASP A 26 6.46 12.13 -9.62
C ASP A 26 5.84 11.78 -8.25
N LYS A 27 4.58 11.33 -8.27
CA LYS A 27 3.81 11.04 -7.04
C LYS A 27 3.09 9.70 -7.08
N VAL A 28 2.94 9.11 -5.91
CA VAL A 28 1.99 8.02 -5.63
C VAL A 28 0.86 8.54 -4.75
N PHE A 29 -0.37 8.23 -5.14
CA PHE A 29 -1.60 8.58 -4.45
C PHE A 29 -2.14 7.34 -3.78
N ILE A 30 -2.41 7.44 -2.48
CA ILE A 30 -2.88 6.34 -1.64
C ILE A 30 -4.26 6.70 -1.14
N GLU A 31 -5.26 6.07 -1.73
CA GLU A 31 -6.66 6.31 -1.39
C GLU A 31 -7.10 5.32 -0.31
N ARG A 32 -7.76 5.85 0.71
CA ARG A 32 -8.34 5.11 1.82
C ARG A 32 -9.82 5.45 1.92
N LYS A 33 -10.68 4.47 1.68
CA LYS A 33 -12.12 4.61 1.89
C LYS A 33 -12.47 4.31 3.33
N SER A 34 -13.34 5.13 3.90
CA SER A 34 -13.90 4.92 5.22
C SER A 34 -15.36 5.35 5.25
N LEU A 35 -16.08 4.90 6.28
CA LEU A 35 -17.44 5.36 6.55
C LEU A 35 -17.55 6.87 6.77
N ARG A 36 -16.45 7.55 7.13
CA ARG A 36 -16.41 9.00 7.40
C ARG A 36 -15.86 9.82 6.22
N GLY A 37 -15.71 9.20 5.06
CA GLY A 37 -15.20 9.84 3.85
C GLY A 37 -13.97 9.15 3.28
N ASN A 38 -13.62 9.56 2.06
CA ASN A 38 -12.43 9.10 1.35
C ASN A 38 -11.27 10.04 1.67
N GLN A 39 -10.11 9.48 1.98
CA GLN A 39 -8.89 10.23 2.18
C GLN A 39 -7.87 9.84 1.11
N VAL A 40 -7.14 10.83 0.61
CA VAL A 40 -6.07 10.65 -0.36
C VAL A 40 -4.79 11.18 0.26
N ILE A 41 -3.79 10.32 0.38
CA ILE A 41 -2.46 10.68 0.90
C ILE A 41 -1.49 10.62 -0.27
N GLU A 42 -0.73 11.69 -0.45
CA GLU A 42 0.27 11.80 -1.50
C GLU A 42 1.67 11.56 -0.94
N HIS A 43 2.47 10.79 -1.68
CA HIS A 43 3.90 10.64 -1.43
C HIS A 43 4.67 10.83 -2.74
N PRO A 44 5.81 11.55 -2.75
CA PRO A 44 6.77 11.50 -3.85
C PRO A 44 7.17 10.06 -4.20
N LEU A 45 7.37 9.74 -5.48
CA LEU A 45 7.83 8.39 -5.88
C LEU A 45 9.21 8.08 -5.33
N GLU A 46 10.08 9.09 -5.21
CA GLU A 46 11.40 8.95 -4.56
C GLU A 46 11.32 8.50 -3.09
N ASN A 47 10.16 8.62 -2.43
CA ASN A 47 9.98 8.13 -1.06
C ASN A 47 9.68 6.64 -0.98
N ILE A 48 9.47 5.98 -2.11
CA ILE A 48 9.36 4.52 -2.17
C ILE A 48 10.75 3.93 -2.03
N LEU A 49 10.97 3.13 -0.99
CA LEU A 49 12.22 2.41 -0.77
C LEU A 49 12.27 1.14 -1.62
N ARG A 50 11.21 0.33 -1.56
CA ARG A 50 11.05 -0.91 -2.34
C ARG A 50 9.61 -1.40 -2.29
N PHE A 51 9.34 -2.46 -3.05
CA PHE A 51 8.10 -3.21 -2.99
C PHE A 51 8.36 -4.58 -2.38
N ASP A 52 7.62 -4.91 -1.33
CA ASP A 52 7.71 -6.18 -0.63
C ASP A 52 6.43 -7.01 -0.84
N ILE A 53 6.55 -8.32 -0.62
CA ILE A 53 5.42 -9.25 -0.63
C ILE A 53 5.23 -9.73 0.80
N GLN A 54 4.08 -9.39 1.39
CA GLN A 54 3.72 -9.92 2.70
C GLN A 54 2.99 -11.25 2.54
N GLU A 55 3.38 -12.21 3.37
CA GLU A 55 2.73 -13.52 3.49
C GLU A 55 1.80 -13.53 4.72
N LYS A 56 0.66 -14.20 4.59
CA LYS A 56 -0.22 -14.56 5.70
C LYS A 56 -0.48 -16.05 5.66
N GLN A 57 -0.03 -16.75 6.71
CA GLN A 57 -0.24 -18.17 6.88
C GLN A 57 -1.68 -18.46 7.33
N TYR A 58 -2.30 -19.44 6.69
CA TYR A 58 -3.56 -20.08 7.09
C TYR A 58 -3.32 -21.58 7.34
N LYS A 59 -4.33 -22.28 7.88
CA LYS A 59 -4.20 -23.68 8.32
C LYS A 59 -3.68 -24.63 7.22
N TYR A 60 -4.05 -24.40 5.97
CA TYR A 60 -3.70 -25.25 4.82
C TYR A 60 -3.17 -24.48 3.61
N SER A 61 -2.96 -23.17 3.74
CA SER A 61 -2.59 -22.32 2.61
C SER A 61 -1.85 -21.08 3.08
N LYS A 62 -1.24 -20.38 2.13
CA LYS A 62 -0.65 -19.06 2.31
C LYS A 62 -1.35 -18.11 1.36
N LEU A 63 -1.66 -16.92 1.84
CA LEU A 63 -2.11 -15.83 1.00
C LEU A 63 -1.10 -14.70 1.07
N TYR A 64 -1.03 -13.91 0.01
CA TYR A 64 0.00 -12.92 -0.21
C TYR A 64 -0.61 -11.57 -0.53
N ARG A 65 0.09 -10.48 -0.25
CA ARG A 65 -0.26 -9.14 -0.76
C ARG A 65 0.98 -8.33 -1.07
N ALA A 66 0.87 -7.43 -2.04
CA ALA A 66 1.93 -6.48 -2.36
C ALA A 66 1.88 -5.27 -1.41
N VAL A 67 3.05 -4.82 -0.98
CA VAL A 67 3.21 -3.72 -0.02
C VAL A 67 4.29 -2.78 -0.50
N ILE A 68 4.03 -1.48 -0.38
CA ILE A 68 5.02 -0.42 -0.60
C ILE A 68 5.74 -0.20 0.73
N MET A 69 7.06 -0.33 0.71
CA MET A 69 7.90 0.10 1.81
C MET A 69 8.36 1.53 1.54
N LEU A 70 7.94 2.49 2.36
CA LEU A 70 8.42 3.87 2.27
C LEU A 70 9.78 4.02 2.97
N LYS A 71 10.55 5.05 2.61
CA LYS A 71 11.79 5.44 3.30
C LYS A 71 11.60 5.73 4.80
N SER A 72 10.38 6.08 5.21
CA SER A 72 9.99 6.20 6.63
C SER A 72 9.79 4.86 7.34
N PHE A 73 10.12 3.74 6.70
CA PHE A 73 9.86 2.37 7.16
C PHE A 73 8.38 2.05 7.37
N LYS A 74 7.49 2.90 6.84
CA LYS A 74 6.05 2.65 6.84
C LYS A 74 5.71 1.71 5.69
N GLU A 75 5.09 0.60 6.05
CA GLU A 75 4.54 -0.37 5.11
C GLU A 75 3.10 0.00 4.74
N ILE A 76 2.82 0.09 3.44
CA ILE A 76 1.50 0.42 2.92
C ILE A 76 1.03 -0.64 1.93
N PRO A 77 -0.03 -1.41 2.24
CA PRO A 77 -0.54 -2.42 1.32
C PRO A 77 -1.10 -1.76 0.07
N ILE A 78 -0.74 -2.27 -1.11
CA ILE A 78 -1.24 -1.80 -2.41
C ILE A 78 -2.68 -2.23 -2.62
N ASN A 79 -3.00 -3.43 -2.14
CA ASN A 79 -4.34 -3.99 -2.08
C ASN A 79 -4.60 -4.49 -0.65
N PRO A 80 -5.75 -4.17 -0.05
CA PRO A 80 -6.08 -4.63 1.30
C PRO A 80 -6.30 -6.14 1.36
N GLN A 81 -6.74 -6.75 0.25
CA GLN A 81 -7.03 -8.16 0.15
C GLN A 81 -5.77 -8.97 -0.12
N TYR A 82 -5.65 -10.11 0.55
CA TYR A 82 -4.64 -11.10 0.25
C TYR A 82 -5.15 -12.03 -0.86
N THR A 83 -4.27 -12.48 -1.73
CA THR A 83 -4.56 -13.37 -2.86
C THR A 83 -3.40 -14.36 -3.11
N ASP A 84 -3.39 -15.05 -4.24
CA ASP A 84 -2.34 -16.03 -4.57
C ASP A 84 -0.98 -15.36 -4.87
N GLU A 85 0.10 -16.12 -4.66
CA GLU A 85 1.47 -15.63 -4.80
C GLU A 85 1.80 -15.16 -6.22
N ARG A 86 1.31 -15.89 -7.24
CA ARG A 86 1.61 -15.61 -8.64
C ARG A 86 1.03 -14.25 -9.04
N SER A 87 -0.23 -13.99 -8.69
CA SER A 87 -0.90 -12.71 -8.96
C SER A 87 -0.19 -11.54 -8.27
N VAL A 88 0.26 -11.74 -7.03
CA VAL A 88 0.98 -10.70 -6.28
C VAL A 88 2.35 -10.42 -6.87
N ARG A 89 3.15 -11.46 -7.17
CA ARG A 89 4.46 -11.32 -7.84
C ARG A 89 4.33 -10.62 -9.19
N TYR A 90 3.34 -11.02 -9.99
CA TYR A 90 3.06 -10.37 -11.27
C TYR A 90 2.76 -8.88 -11.08
N THR A 91 1.93 -8.52 -10.11
CA THR A 91 1.60 -7.13 -9.80
C THR A 91 2.86 -6.33 -9.42
N VAL A 92 3.70 -6.85 -8.52
CA VAL A 92 4.96 -6.19 -8.12
C VAL A 92 5.88 -6.00 -9.33
N SER A 93 6.07 -7.03 -10.16
CA SER A 93 6.89 -6.93 -11.37
C SER A 93 6.36 -5.88 -12.36
N ARG A 94 5.03 -5.78 -12.53
CA ARG A 94 4.41 -4.76 -13.39
C ARG A 94 4.60 -3.34 -12.86
N ILE A 95 4.56 -3.16 -11.53
CA ILE A 95 4.81 -1.86 -10.90
C ILE A 95 6.28 -1.45 -11.07
N LEU A 96 7.23 -2.36 -10.81
CA LEU A 96 8.66 -2.12 -11.02
C LEU A 96 8.96 -1.76 -12.47
N LEU A 97 8.47 -2.56 -13.43
CA LEU A 97 8.60 -2.28 -14.85
C LEU A 97 8.00 -0.92 -15.23
N PHE A 98 6.83 -0.59 -14.68
CA PHE A 98 6.25 0.73 -14.89
C PHE A 98 7.21 1.79 -14.36
N LEU A 99 7.60 1.75 -13.09
CA LEU A 99 8.45 2.78 -12.47
C LEU A 99 9.89 2.81 -13.01
N LYS A 100 10.32 1.81 -13.77
CA LYS A 100 11.71 1.63 -14.24
C LYS A 100 12.69 1.47 -13.06
N LEU A 101 12.28 0.68 -12.06
CA LEU A 101 13.07 0.30 -10.88
C LEU A 101 13.52 -1.16 -10.96
#